data_AF-A0A0M9WN68-F1
#
_entry.id   AF-A0A0M9WN68-F1
#
_cell.length_a   1.000
_cell.length_b   1.000
_cell.length_c   1.000
_cell.angle_alpha   90.00
_cell.angle_beta   90.00
_cell.angle_gamma   90.00
#
_symmetry.space_group_name_H-M   'P 1'
#
loop_
_entity.id
_entity.type
_entity.pdbx_description
1 polymer ?
#
loop_
_entity_poly.entity_id
_entity_poly.type
_entity_poly.pdbx_seq_one_letter_code
_entity_poly.pdbx_strand_id
1 'polypeptide(L)'
;MALHLPKKRSKSVPQTAVGLDGLHVKVAAAATAGVARSQQTSRGLAGLTTTVSVRQLRTEIGREGLRQAALDAGRRAPSDRTLRRWVQQGRIPHADVNELAQRRAAIERLGGVAAVAQRIGRTPSAVSRYRSGKTNELRNDAASKLRDVKAQDTMQRAGVLRPDGTPKRATIRVKGRVGVRNGSEAGYDFRTRTLDFANSDVPFTVEESEALAAALANDDHGRVVAILERHATLEYPENKGFDVYSDEFGFHFEAIENIQIDWA
;
A
#
# COMPACT_ATOMS: atom_id res chain seq x y z
N MET A 1 55.35 9.07 1.30
CA MET A 1 54.03 9.07 1.98
C MET A 1 52.97 9.21 0.90
N ALA A 2 52.21 8.14 0.63
CA ALA A 2 51.15 8.14 -0.37
C ALA A 2 49.78 8.14 0.33
N LEU A 3 48.96 9.16 0.03
CA LEU A 3 47.58 9.30 0.50
C LEU A 3 46.72 8.18 -0.10
N HIS A 4 46.26 7.26 0.75
CA HIS A 4 45.25 6.27 0.39
C HIS A 4 43.88 6.95 0.31
N LEU A 5 43.38 7.20 -0.91
CA LEU A 5 41.97 7.56 -1.11
C LEU A 5 41.07 6.32 -0.94
N PRO A 6 39.86 6.47 -0.36
CA PRO A 6 38.91 5.37 -0.24
C PRO A 6 38.36 4.92 -1.60
N LYS A 7 38.16 3.60 -1.72
CA LYS A 7 37.64 2.93 -2.92
C LYS A 7 36.19 3.38 -3.21
N LYS A 8 35.90 3.76 -4.46
CA LYS A 8 34.53 4.08 -4.92
C LYS A 8 33.56 2.91 -4.67
N ARG A 9 32.38 3.21 -4.11
CA ARG A 9 31.23 2.28 -4.00
C ARG A 9 30.93 1.64 -5.36
N SER A 10 30.77 0.32 -5.39
CA SER A 10 30.22 -0.40 -6.54
C SER A 10 28.80 0.09 -6.81
N LYS A 11 28.52 0.40 -8.08
CA LYS A 11 27.18 0.74 -8.55
C LYS A 11 26.23 -0.44 -8.27
N SER A 12 25.04 -0.11 -7.80
CA SER A 12 23.80 -0.91 -7.83
C SER A 12 23.91 -2.15 -8.72
N VAL A 13 23.82 -3.33 -8.11
CA VAL A 13 23.62 -4.58 -8.86
C VAL A 13 22.14 -4.64 -9.24
N PRO A 14 21.80 -4.76 -10.53
CA PRO A 14 20.41 -4.94 -10.93
C PRO A 14 19.90 -6.27 -10.38
N GLN A 15 18.83 -6.22 -9.58
CA GLN A 15 18.13 -7.41 -9.13
C GLN A 15 17.54 -8.11 -10.36
N THR A 16 18.05 -9.30 -10.66
CA THR A 16 17.56 -10.15 -11.74
C THR A 16 16.46 -11.02 -11.16
N ALA A 17 15.21 -10.80 -11.58
CA ALA A 17 14.12 -11.74 -11.33
C ALA A 17 14.35 -12.96 -12.24
N VAL A 18 14.75 -14.09 -11.65
CA VAL A 18 14.78 -15.38 -12.35
C VAL A 18 13.60 -16.20 -11.86
N GLY A 19 12.67 -16.47 -12.77
CA GLY A 19 11.56 -17.37 -12.54
C GLY A 19 12.01 -18.84 -12.53
N LEU A 20 11.47 -19.57 -11.56
CA LEU A 20 11.05 -20.98 -11.59
C LEU A 20 11.96 -21.98 -12.32
N ASP A 21 12.74 -22.73 -11.54
CA ASP A 21 12.52 -24.17 -11.37
C ASP A 21 13.40 -24.77 -10.27
N GLY A 22 12.81 -25.63 -9.44
CA GLY A 22 13.57 -26.59 -8.62
C GLY A 22 13.73 -26.29 -7.13
N LEU A 23 12.64 -26.03 -6.39
CA LEU A 23 12.63 -26.37 -4.96
C LEU A 23 11.23 -26.80 -4.51
N HIS A 24 11.07 -28.10 -4.34
CA HIS A 24 9.92 -28.71 -3.70
C HIS A 24 9.83 -28.25 -2.24
N VAL A 25 8.94 -27.29 -1.96
CA VAL A 25 8.49 -27.03 -0.59
C VAL A 25 7.30 -27.95 -0.31
N LYS A 26 7.52 -28.96 0.53
CA LYS A 26 6.44 -29.73 1.15
C LYS A 26 5.59 -28.79 2.00
N VAL A 27 4.39 -28.50 1.51
CA VAL A 27 3.34 -27.81 2.28
C VAL A 27 2.92 -28.74 3.43
N ALA A 28 3.34 -28.44 4.65
CA ALA A 28 2.79 -29.08 5.83
C ALA A 28 1.33 -28.62 6.00
N ALA A 29 0.41 -29.59 6.01
CA ALA A 29 -1.05 -29.43 5.96
C ALA A 29 -1.70 -28.68 7.14
N ALA A 30 -0.94 -28.08 8.06
CA ALA A 30 -1.43 -27.14 9.06
C ALA A 30 -1.37 -25.66 8.58
N ALA A 31 -0.66 -25.38 7.48
CA ALA A 31 -0.56 -24.05 6.89
C ALA A 31 -1.78 -23.65 6.07
N THR A 32 -2.66 -24.57 5.66
CA THR A 32 -3.85 -24.24 4.87
C THR A 32 -4.95 -23.53 5.69
N ALA A 33 -4.97 -23.69 7.02
CA ALA A 33 -5.87 -22.92 7.90
C ALA A 33 -5.26 -21.57 8.32
N GLY A 34 -3.92 -21.50 8.48
CA GLY A 34 -3.20 -20.27 8.81
C GLY A 34 -3.08 -19.29 7.63
N VAL A 35 -2.90 -19.79 6.40
CA VAL A 35 -2.86 -18.99 5.18
C VAL A 35 -4.24 -18.39 4.86
N ALA A 36 -5.33 -19.03 5.27
CA ALA A 36 -6.67 -18.45 5.13
C ALA A 36 -6.91 -17.23 6.05
N ARG A 37 -6.27 -17.19 7.24
CA ARG A 37 -6.33 -16.03 8.15
C ARG A 37 -5.30 -14.95 7.82
N SER A 38 -4.08 -15.30 7.38
CA SER A 38 -3.11 -14.29 6.94
C SER A 38 -3.54 -13.62 5.64
N GLN A 39 -4.32 -14.31 4.79
CA GLN A 39 -5.03 -13.68 3.67
C GLN A 39 -6.19 -12.78 4.11
N GLN A 40 -6.68 -12.82 5.36
CA GLN A 40 -7.70 -11.89 5.84
C GLN A 40 -7.09 -10.60 6.41
N THR A 41 -5.94 -10.65 7.09
CA THR A 41 -5.26 -9.46 7.61
C THR A 41 -4.44 -8.71 6.56
N SER A 42 -3.86 -9.40 5.57
CA SER A 42 -3.24 -8.76 4.40
C SER A 42 -4.25 -8.23 3.37
N ARG A 43 -5.51 -8.73 3.38
CA ARG A 43 -6.62 -8.13 2.60
C ARG A 43 -7.15 -6.82 3.16
N GLY A 44 -6.82 -6.48 4.41
CA GLY A 44 -7.25 -5.22 5.03
C GLY A 44 -6.56 -3.98 4.44
N LEU A 45 -5.37 -4.15 3.84
CA LEU A 45 -4.51 -3.01 3.45
C LEU A 45 -3.95 -3.12 2.03
N ALA A 46 -3.83 -4.33 1.46
CA ALA A 46 -3.44 -4.51 0.05
C ALA A 46 -4.52 -4.12 -0.98
N GLY A 47 -5.63 -3.51 -0.54
CA GLY A 47 -6.83 -3.26 -1.34
C GLY A 47 -7.05 -1.83 -1.80
N LEU A 48 -6.11 -0.91 -1.60
CA LEU A 48 -6.55 0.46 -1.34
C LEU A 48 -5.90 1.59 -2.16
N THR A 49 -4.97 1.22 -3.02
CA THR A 49 -4.82 1.78 -4.38
C THR A 49 -5.49 0.89 -5.44
N THR A 50 -6.12 -0.23 -5.03
CA THR A 50 -6.56 -1.26 -5.98
C THR A 50 -7.69 -0.79 -6.85
N THR A 51 -7.54 -1.07 -8.14
CA THR A 51 -8.67 -1.18 -9.04
C THR A 51 -9.72 -2.06 -8.38
N VAL A 52 -10.90 -1.51 -8.09
CA VAL A 52 -11.99 -2.31 -7.50
C VAL A 52 -12.46 -3.33 -8.53
N SER A 53 -12.98 -4.46 -8.04
CA SER A 53 -13.50 -5.49 -8.93
C SER A 53 -14.56 -4.94 -9.87
N VAL A 54 -14.73 -5.54 -11.05
CA VAL A 54 -15.78 -5.11 -11.99
C VAL A 54 -17.19 -5.22 -11.39
N ARG A 55 -17.38 -6.14 -10.44
CA ARG A 55 -18.62 -6.23 -9.68
C ARG A 55 -18.85 -4.98 -8.83
N GLN A 56 -17.82 -4.52 -8.13
CA GLN A 56 -17.87 -3.32 -7.31
C GLN A 56 -18.01 -2.05 -8.17
N LEU A 57 -17.31 -1.95 -9.31
CA LEU A 57 -17.56 -0.89 -10.29
C LEU A 57 -19.04 -0.82 -10.68
N ARG A 58 -19.66 -1.97 -10.96
CA ARG A 58 -21.08 -2.01 -11.32
C ARG A 58 -22.00 -1.55 -10.19
N THR A 59 -21.64 -1.76 -8.92
CA THR A 59 -22.39 -1.27 -7.77
C THR A 59 -22.23 0.25 -7.61
N GLU A 60 -21.00 0.75 -7.74
CA GLU A 60 -20.66 2.15 -7.46
C GLU A 60 -21.11 3.12 -8.57
N ILE A 61 -20.95 2.73 -9.85
CA ILE A 61 -21.26 3.61 -10.99
C ILE A 61 -22.38 3.10 -11.90
N GLY A 62 -22.96 1.94 -11.57
CA GLY A 62 -24.05 1.35 -12.34
C GLY A 62 -23.65 0.90 -13.75
N ARG A 63 -24.65 0.50 -14.55
CA ARG A 63 -24.45 0.17 -15.98
C ARG A 63 -24.14 1.41 -16.80
N GLU A 64 -24.82 2.53 -16.52
CA GLU A 64 -24.60 3.77 -17.26
C GLU A 64 -23.20 4.34 -17.06
N GLY A 65 -22.66 4.31 -15.84
CA GLY A 65 -21.29 4.75 -15.59
C GLY A 65 -20.26 3.92 -16.35
N LEU A 66 -20.45 2.61 -16.43
CA LEU A 66 -19.60 1.73 -17.24
C LEU A 66 -19.72 2.01 -18.74
N ARG A 67 -20.91 2.36 -19.24
CA ARG A 67 -21.09 2.77 -20.64
C ARG A 67 -20.43 4.11 -20.91
N GLN A 68 -20.58 5.07 -20.01
CA GLN A 68 -19.94 6.38 -20.12
C GLN A 68 -18.41 6.28 -20.07
N ALA A 69 -17.85 5.40 -19.24
CA ALA A 69 -16.41 5.13 -19.26
C ALA A 69 -15.93 4.61 -20.63
N ALA A 70 -16.72 3.76 -21.29
CA ALA A 70 -16.40 3.28 -22.64
C ALA A 70 -16.49 4.40 -23.68
N LEU A 71 -17.51 5.26 -23.59
CA LEU A 71 -17.69 6.41 -24.49
C LEU A 71 -16.57 7.44 -24.33
N ASP A 72 -16.17 7.75 -23.10
CA ASP A 72 -15.05 8.66 -22.82
C ASP A 72 -13.72 8.12 -23.36
N ALA A 73 -13.53 6.80 -23.34
CA ALA A 73 -12.39 6.13 -23.95
C ALA A 73 -12.47 6.10 -25.50
N GLY A 74 -13.47 6.75 -26.11
CA GLY A 74 -13.68 6.78 -27.56
C GLY A 74 -14.20 5.46 -28.13
N ARG A 75 -14.75 4.58 -27.29
CA ARG A 75 -15.29 3.26 -27.70
C ARG A 75 -16.80 3.27 -27.76
N ARG A 76 -17.34 2.31 -28.52
CA ARG A 76 -18.78 2.07 -28.55
C ARG A 76 -19.29 1.62 -27.18
N ALA A 77 -20.43 2.16 -26.76
CA ALA A 77 -21.07 1.76 -25.51
C ALA A 77 -21.37 0.24 -25.48
N PRO A 78 -20.93 -0.49 -24.43
CA PRO A 78 -21.16 -1.91 -24.30
C PRO A 78 -22.65 -2.22 -24.04
N SER A 79 -23.13 -3.33 -24.61
CA SER A 79 -24.47 -3.86 -24.35
C SER A 79 -24.58 -4.45 -22.93
N ASP A 80 -25.80 -4.67 -22.45
CA ASP A 80 -26.05 -5.33 -21.17
C ASP A 80 -25.51 -6.75 -21.09
N ARG A 81 -25.45 -7.46 -22.22
CA ARG A 81 -24.80 -8.77 -22.30
C ARG A 81 -23.30 -8.64 -22.07
N THR A 82 -22.66 -7.66 -22.70
CA THR A 82 -21.24 -7.38 -22.54
C THR A 82 -20.90 -6.98 -21.10
N LEU A 83 -21.68 -6.07 -20.51
CA LEU A 83 -21.50 -5.65 -19.12
C LEU A 83 -21.66 -6.82 -18.12
N ARG A 84 -22.62 -7.73 -18.35
CA ARG A 84 -22.74 -8.96 -17.56
C ARG A 84 -21.51 -9.86 -17.72
N ARG A 85 -21.01 -10.03 -18.94
CA ARG A 85 -19.81 -10.82 -19.21
C ARG A 85 -18.58 -10.23 -18.51
N TRP A 86 -18.40 -8.91 -18.50
CA TRP A 86 -17.29 -8.28 -17.77
C TRP A 86 -17.32 -8.59 -16.28
N VAL A 87 -18.51 -8.56 -15.65
CA VAL A 87 -18.67 -8.93 -14.23
C VAL A 87 -18.40 -10.41 -14.01
N GLN A 88 -18.89 -11.29 -14.88
CA GLN A 88 -18.67 -12.75 -14.79
C GLN A 88 -17.18 -13.12 -14.93
N GLN A 89 -16.48 -12.47 -15.85
CA GLN A 89 -15.05 -12.68 -16.08
C GLN A 89 -14.16 -11.93 -15.11
N GLY A 90 -14.74 -11.02 -14.29
CA GLY A 90 -13.99 -10.18 -13.36
C GLY A 90 -13.04 -9.18 -14.03
N ARG A 91 -13.18 -8.92 -15.35
CA ARG A 91 -12.29 -8.02 -16.09
C ARG A 91 -13.02 -7.19 -17.14
N ILE A 92 -12.53 -5.97 -17.34
CA ILE A 92 -12.84 -5.13 -18.49
C ILE A 92 -11.70 -5.31 -19.50
N PRO A 93 -11.95 -5.81 -20.73
CA PRO A 93 -10.88 -6.14 -21.68
C PRO A 93 -10.00 -4.96 -22.12
N HIS A 94 -10.54 -3.74 -22.06
CA HIS A 94 -9.85 -2.54 -22.52
C HIS A 94 -9.34 -1.74 -21.32
N ALA A 95 -8.02 -1.52 -21.26
CA ALA A 95 -7.34 -0.92 -20.12
C ALA A 95 -7.75 0.55 -19.89
N ASP A 96 -7.93 1.31 -20.97
CA ASP A 96 -8.46 2.67 -20.97
C ASP A 96 -9.88 2.76 -20.36
N VAL A 97 -10.78 1.86 -20.77
CA VAL A 97 -12.14 1.77 -20.22
C VAL A 97 -12.11 1.40 -18.75
N ASN A 98 -11.24 0.44 -18.39
CA ASN A 98 -11.06 0.04 -17.00
C ASN A 98 -10.60 1.25 -16.17
N GLU A 99 -9.56 1.95 -16.61
CA GLU A 99 -9.03 3.12 -15.91
C GLU A 99 -10.11 4.19 -15.70
N LEU A 100 -10.85 4.56 -16.74
CA LEU A 100 -11.90 5.59 -16.62
C LEU A 100 -13.06 5.13 -15.73
N ALA A 101 -13.42 3.84 -15.76
CA ALA A 101 -14.40 3.28 -14.84
C ALA A 101 -13.91 3.36 -13.39
N GLN A 102 -12.63 3.08 -13.13
CA GLN A 102 -12.01 3.20 -11.80
C GLN A 102 -11.99 4.66 -11.32
N ARG A 103 -11.61 5.62 -12.18
CA ARG A 103 -11.65 7.05 -11.85
C ARG A 103 -13.06 7.50 -11.48
N ARG A 104 -14.07 7.10 -12.26
CA ARG A 104 -15.49 7.39 -12.01
C ARG A 104 -15.94 6.82 -10.67
N ALA A 105 -15.65 5.54 -10.41
CA ALA A 105 -16.03 4.86 -9.18
C ALA A 105 -15.37 5.48 -7.94
N ALA A 106 -14.08 5.84 -8.02
CA ALA A 106 -13.40 6.55 -6.96
C ALA A 106 -14.05 7.90 -6.64
N ILE A 107 -14.45 8.67 -7.66
CA ILE A 107 -15.11 9.97 -7.45
C ILE A 107 -16.49 9.81 -6.83
N GLU A 108 -17.30 8.85 -7.27
CA GLU A 108 -18.62 8.60 -6.68
C GLU A 108 -18.51 8.16 -5.22
N ARG A 109 -17.55 7.28 -4.87
CA ARG A 109 -17.26 6.90 -3.48
C ARG A 109 -16.93 8.10 -2.58
N LEU A 110 -16.18 9.05 -3.12
CA LEU A 110 -15.77 10.25 -2.38
C LEU A 110 -16.88 11.31 -2.28
N GLY A 111 -18.12 10.99 -2.66
CA GLY A 111 -19.28 11.90 -2.60
C GLY A 111 -19.52 12.69 -3.89
N GLY A 112 -18.91 12.26 -4.99
CA GLY A 112 -19.12 12.85 -6.31
C GLY A 112 -18.22 14.05 -6.60
N VAL A 113 -18.43 14.64 -7.79
CA VAL A 113 -17.54 15.68 -8.37
C VAL A 113 -17.45 16.92 -7.49
N ALA A 114 -18.56 17.41 -6.95
CA ALA A 114 -18.59 18.63 -6.14
C ALA A 114 -17.85 18.46 -4.80
N ALA A 115 -18.08 17.34 -4.11
CA ALA A 115 -17.43 17.03 -2.84
C ALA A 115 -15.92 16.87 -3.02
N VAL A 116 -15.49 16.13 -4.05
CA VAL A 116 -14.06 15.97 -4.38
C VAL A 116 -13.42 17.33 -4.71
N ALA A 117 -14.09 18.14 -5.53
CA ALA A 117 -13.60 19.46 -5.92
C ALA A 117 -13.36 20.37 -4.70
N GLN A 118 -14.31 20.39 -3.75
CA GLN A 118 -14.17 21.12 -2.49
C GLN A 118 -12.98 20.60 -1.66
N ARG A 119 -12.87 19.28 -1.48
CA ARG A 119 -11.80 18.65 -0.68
C ARG A 119 -10.39 18.93 -1.21
N ILE A 120 -10.22 18.95 -2.54
CA ILE A 120 -8.91 19.14 -3.17
C ILE A 120 -8.63 20.60 -3.58
N GLY A 121 -9.57 21.52 -3.32
CA GLY A 121 -9.44 22.94 -3.68
C GLY A 121 -9.41 23.20 -5.19
N ARG A 122 -10.30 22.54 -5.95
CA ARG A 122 -10.40 22.66 -7.42
C ARG A 122 -11.82 22.98 -7.87
N THR A 123 -11.97 23.32 -9.15
CA THR A 123 -13.30 23.51 -9.75
C THR A 123 -13.93 22.15 -10.09
N PRO A 124 -15.27 22.01 -9.99
CA PRO A 124 -15.97 20.80 -10.44
C PRO A 124 -15.66 20.40 -11.88
N SER A 125 -15.44 21.38 -12.76
CA SER A 125 -15.05 21.16 -14.16
C SER A 125 -13.69 20.46 -14.28
N ALA A 126 -12.70 20.81 -13.46
CA ALA A 126 -11.39 20.15 -13.47
C ALA A 126 -11.51 18.67 -13.06
N VAL A 127 -12.27 18.40 -11.99
CA VAL A 127 -12.54 17.02 -11.53
C VAL A 127 -13.33 16.23 -12.58
N SER A 128 -14.31 16.85 -13.24
CA SER A 128 -15.07 16.21 -14.31
C SER A 128 -14.21 15.88 -15.54
N ARG A 129 -13.26 16.75 -15.92
CA ARG A 129 -12.32 16.47 -17.02
C ARG A 129 -11.34 15.34 -16.68
N TYR A 130 -10.86 15.30 -15.45
CA TYR A 130 -10.06 14.19 -14.95
C TYR A 130 -10.84 12.87 -14.96
N ARG A 131 -12.10 12.89 -14.49
CA ARG A 131 -13.00 11.75 -14.49
C ARG A 131 -13.23 11.16 -15.88
N SER A 132 -13.36 12.02 -16.89
CA SER A 132 -13.63 11.62 -18.28
C SER A 132 -12.37 11.40 -19.12
N GLY A 133 -11.17 11.39 -18.52
CA GLY A 133 -9.92 11.18 -19.27
C GLY A 133 -9.49 12.35 -20.17
N LYS A 134 -10.18 13.49 -20.16
CA LYS A 134 -9.78 14.69 -20.93
C LYS A 134 -8.48 15.30 -20.43
N THR A 135 -8.15 15.04 -19.17
CA THR A 135 -6.86 15.34 -18.56
C THR A 135 -6.42 14.13 -17.76
N ASN A 136 -5.16 13.71 -17.93
CA ASN A 136 -4.62 12.58 -17.19
C ASN A 136 -4.25 12.94 -15.75
N GLU A 137 -3.92 14.20 -15.51
CA GLU A 137 -3.36 14.64 -14.24
C GLU A 137 -4.04 15.92 -13.74
N LEU A 138 -4.17 16.00 -12.42
CA LEU A 138 -4.40 17.25 -11.71
C LEU A 138 -3.04 17.86 -11.38
N ARG A 139 -2.97 19.18 -11.15
CA ARG A 139 -1.71 19.81 -10.69
C ARG A 139 -1.21 19.13 -9.41
N ASN A 140 0.11 19.13 -9.20
CA ASN A 140 0.80 18.40 -8.12
C ASN A 140 0.16 18.57 -6.74
N ASP A 141 -0.19 19.79 -6.36
CA ASP A 141 -0.87 20.11 -5.09
C ASP A 141 -2.20 19.35 -4.92
N ALA A 142 -3.03 19.36 -5.96
CA ALA A 142 -4.33 18.69 -5.97
C ALA A 142 -4.19 17.18 -6.19
N ALA A 143 -3.15 16.73 -6.89
CA ALA A 143 -2.83 15.31 -7.00
C ALA A 143 -2.47 14.73 -5.62
N SER A 144 -1.64 15.43 -4.85
CA SER A 144 -1.33 15.07 -3.46
C SER A 144 -2.59 15.05 -2.60
N LYS A 145 -3.40 16.12 -2.61
CA LYS A 145 -4.65 16.17 -1.83
C LYS A 145 -5.64 15.08 -2.25
N LEU A 146 -5.74 14.76 -3.54
CA LEU A 146 -6.60 13.67 -4.00
C LEU A 146 -6.07 12.31 -3.51
N ARG A 147 -4.76 12.12 -3.49
CA ARG A 147 -4.12 10.94 -2.92
C ARG A 147 -4.45 10.81 -1.43
N ASP A 148 -4.34 11.89 -0.66
CA ASP A 148 -4.65 11.90 0.78
C ASP A 148 -6.14 11.60 1.04
N VAL A 149 -7.05 12.23 0.28
CA VAL A 149 -8.50 11.98 0.37
C VAL A 149 -8.83 10.52 0.04
N LYS A 150 -8.18 9.94 -0.98
CA LYS A 150 -8.34 8.52 -1.31
C LYS A 150 -7.83 7.63 -0.19
N ALA A 151 -6.67 7.93 0.38
CA ALA A 151 -6.10 7.19 1.49
C ALA A 151 -7.04 7.21 2.71
N GLN A 152 -7.66 8.36 3.01
CA GLN A 152 -8.60 8.46 4.12
C GLN A 152 -9.89 7.64 3.91
N ASP A 153 -10.51 7.70 2.72
CA ASP A 153 -11.67 6.85 2.37
C ASP A 153 -11.35 5.37 2.52
N THR A 154 -10.15 5.03 2.09
CA THR A 154 -9.56 3.71 2.16
C THR A 154 -9.45 3.20 3.61
N MET A 155 -8.86 4.01 4.49
CA MET A 155 -8.66 3.65 5.90
C MET A 155 -10.02 3.53 6.61
N GLN A 156 -10.97 4.42 6.29
CA GLN A 156 -12.33 4.38 6.84
C GLN A 156 -13.02 3.04 6.51
N ARG A 157 -12.99 2.63 5.25
CA ARG A 157 -13.61 1.37 4.78
C ARG A 157 -12.96 0.13 5.37
N ALA A 158 -11.65 0.17 5.57
CA ALA A 158 -10.91 -0.92 6.21
C ALA A 158 -11.13 -0.99 7.73
N GLY A 159 -11.91 -0.05 8.30
CA GLY A 159 -12.16 0.02 9.74
C GLY A 159 -10.92 0.40 10.54
N VAL A 160 -9.93 1.01 9.89
CA VAL A 160 -8.67 1.49 10.48
C VAL A 160 -8.89 2.79 11.25
N LEU A 161 -9.86 3.61 10.82
CA LEU A 161 -10.18 4.86 11.51
C LEU A 161 -11.26 4.66 12.59
N ARG A 162 -11.15 5.46 13.65
CA ARG A 162 -12.20 5.70 14.63
C ARG A 162 -13.29 6.62 14.06
N PRO A 163 -14.46 6.75 14.72
CA PRO A 163 -15.51 7.65 14.27
C PRO A 163 -15.11 9.13 14.16
N ASP A 164 -14.10 9.55 14.92
CA ASP A 164 -13.54 10.91 14.89
C ASP A 164 -12.54 11.15 13.74
N GLY A 165 -12.25 10.11 12.93
CA GLY A 165 -11.32 10.17 11.82
C GLY A 165 -9.86 9.89 12.18
N THR A 166 -9.54 9.68 13.47
CA THR A 166 -8.19 9.30 13.92
C THR A 166 -7.94 7.82 13.69
N PRO A 167 -6.71 7.39 13.34
CA PRO A 167 -6.39 5.98 13.23
C PRO A 167 -6.50 5.25 14.58
N LYS A 168 -7.01 4.03 14.53
CA LYS A 168 -6.90 3.04 15.60
C LYS A 168 -5.45 2.70 15.86
N ARG A 169 -5.17 2.15 17.04
CA ARG A 169 -3.82 1.74 17.37
C ARG A 169 -3.48 0.47 16.60
N ALA A 170 -2.31 0.46 15.94
CA ALA A 170 -1.81 -0.73 15.27
C ALA A 170 -1.10 -1.66 16.26
N THR A 171 -1.40 -2.95 16.16
CA THR A 171 -0.73 -4.05 16.84
C THR A 171 -0.04 -4.88 15.77
N ILE A 172 1.29 -4.99 15.80
CA ILE A 172 2.07 -5.46 14.64
C ILE A 172 2.98 -6.63 15.04
N ARG A 173 3.00 -7.66 14.20
CA ARG A 173 3.95 -8.76 14.27
C ARG A 173 4.59 -9.01 12.93
N VAL A 174 5.92 -9.03 12.88
CA VAL A 174 6.70 -9.26 11.66
C VAL A 174 7.62 -10.44 11.85
N LYS A 175 7.69 -11.32 10.86
CA LYS A 175 8.73 -12.36 10.78
C LYS A 175 9.56 -12.12 9.53
N GLY A 176 10.87 -12.08 9.66
CA GLY A 176 11.76 -11.82 8.54
C GLY A 176 13.22 -11.99 8.85
N ARG A 177 14.04 -11.89 7.80
CA ARG A 177 15.49 -11.78 7.89
C ARG A 177 15.85 -10.31 8.09
N VAL A 178 16.63 -10.04 9.13
CA VAL A 178 17.07 -8.70 9.50
C VAL A 178 18.58 -8.62 9.49
N GLY A 179 19.10 -7.50 9.00
CA GLY A 179 20.47 -7.07 9.21
C GLY A 179 20.49 -6.04 10.33
N VAL A 180 21.41 -6.19 11.28
CA VAL A 180 21.55 -5.28 12.42
C VAL A 180 22.96 -4.69 12.40
N ARG A 181 23.05 -3.37 12.54
CA ARG A 181 24.35 -2.69 12.61
C ARG A 181 24.36 -1.60 13.66
N ASN A 182 25.03 -1.87 14.78
CA ASN A 182 25.22 -0.92 15.87
C ASN A 182 26.63 -0.30 15.82
N GLY A 183 26.72 1.03 15.86
CA GLY A 183 27.97 1.75 16.08
C GLY A 183 29.13 1.43 15.12
N SER A 184 30.36 1.44 15.64
CA SER A 184 31.60 1.37 14.85
C SER A 184 32.03 -0.04 14.39
N GLU A 185 31.23 -1.07 14.65
CA GLU A 185 31.57 -2.43 14.23
C GLU A 185 31.43 -2.62 12.70
N ALA A 186 32.36 -3.41 12.15
CA ALA A 186 32.43 -3.65 10.71
C ALA A 186 31.41 -4.73 10.30
N GLY A 187 30.40 -4.32 9.53
CA GLY A 187 29.45 -5.22 8.87
C GLY A 187 28.07 -5.26 9.52
N TYR A 188 27.18 -6.02 8.88
CA TYR A 188 25.83 -6.30 9.37
C TYR A 188 25.80 -7.69 10.00
N ASP A 189 25.16 -7.81 11.15
CA ASP A 189 24.80 -9.10 11.73
C ASP A 189 23.42 -9.51 11.20
N PHE A 190 23.37 -10.61 10.43
CA PHE A 190 22.16 -11.09 9.79
C PHE A 190 21.51 -12.22 10.60
N ARG A 191 20.24 -12.04 10.97
CA ARG A 191 19.47 -13.00 11.77
C ARG A 191 18.06 -13.14 11.24
N THR A 192 17.45 -14.31 11.39
CA THR A 192 15.99 -14.46 11.24
C THR A 192 15.33 -14.12 12.56
N ARG A 193 14.39 -13.18 12.55
CA ARG A 193 13.73 -12.65 13.75
C ARG A 193 12.22 -12.61 13.57
N THR A 194 11.53 -12.83 14.69
CA THR A 194 10.12 -12.47 14.83
C THR A 194 10.06 -11.27 15.76
N LEU A 195 9.64 -10.13 15.23
CA LEU A 195 9.44 -8.89 15.97
C LEU A 195 7.96 -8.79 16.31
N ASP A 196 7.65 -8.86 17.60
CA ASP A 196 6.28 -8.78 18.10
C ASP A 196 6.07 -7.43 18.79
N PHE A 197 5.84 -6.38 18.01
CA PHE A 197 5.59 -5.03 18.53
C PHE A 197 4.33 -4.98 19.40
N ALA A 198 3.40 -5.93 19.22
CA ALA A 198 2.20 -6.10 20.01
C ALA A 198 2.47 -6.36 21.50
N ASN A 199 3.50 -7.17 21.78
CA ASN A 199 3.89 -7.60 23.13
C ASN A 199 5.20 -6.93 23.57
N SER A 200 5.61 -5.88 22.86
CA SER A 200 6.71 -5.01 23.25
C SER A 200 6.25 -4.11 24.39
N ASP A 201 7.14 -3.84 25.36
CA ASP A 201 6.91 -2.81 26.39
C ASP A 201 6.78 -1.41 25.77
N VAL A 202 7.25 -1.24 24.52
CA VAL A 202 7.08 -0.04 23.70
C VAL A 202 6.25 -0.37 22.46
N PRO A 203 4.91 -0.33 22.57
CA PRO A 203 4.01 -0.45 21.44
C PRO A 203 3.97 0.81 20.58
N PHE A 204 3.57 0.67 19.31
CA PHE A 204 3.39 1.79 18.37
C PHE A 204 2.56 2.93 18.98
N THR A 205 3.00 4.17 18.75
CA THR A 205 2.22 5.36 19.12
C THR A 205 1.05 5.57 18.16
N VAL A 206 0.17 6.53 18.48
CA VAL A 206 -0.93 6.90 17.58
C VAL A 206 -0.37 7.52 16.30
N GLU A 207 0.66 8.37 16.40
CA GLU A 207 1.30 9.02 15.26
C GLU A 207 2.00 8.00 14.35
N GLU A 208 2.66 7.00 14.92
CA GLU A 208 3.29 5.93 14.14
C GLU A 208 2.23 5.03 13.49
N SER A 209 1.14 4.75 14.20
CA SER A 209 -0.01 4.02 13.65
C SER A 209 -0.66 4.78 12.48
N GLU A 210 -0.76 6.10 12.59
CA GLU A 210 -1.26 6.97 11.52
C GLU A 210 -0.34 6.98 10.31
N ALA A 211 0.96 7.18 10.52
CA ALA A 211 1.95 7.15 9.45
C ALA A 211 1.96 5.78 8.74
N LEU A 212 1.84 4.70 9.50
CA LEU A 212 1.76 3.34 8.96
C LEU A 212 0.47 3.13 8.16
N ALA A 213 -0.68 3.53 8.71
CA ALA A 213 -1.98 3.44 8.05
C ALA A 213 -1.98 4.21 6.72
N ALA A 214 -1.45 5.44 6.73
CA ALA A 214 -1.35 6.29 5.55
C ALA A 214 -0.39 5.71 4.50
N ALA A 215 0.75 5.15 4.91
CA ALA A 215 1.69 4.52 4.01
C ALA A 215 1.08 3.27 3.33
N LEU A 216 0.40 2.42 4.10
CA LEU A 216 -0.31 1.26 3.60
C LEU A 216 -1.47 1.65 2.66
N ALA A 217 -2.23 2.68 3.03
CA ALA A 217 -3.30 3.23 2.21
C ALA A 217 -2.81 3.77 0.85
N ASN A 218 -1.54 4.19 0.81
CA ASN A 218 -0.88 4.77 -0.34
C ASN A 218 0.01 3.80 -1.13
N ASP A 219 0.04 2.52 -0.76
CA ASP A 219 0.91 1.48 -1.34
C ASP A 219 2.40 1.84 -1.26
N ASP A 220 2.78 2.63 -0.26
CA ASP A 220 4.16 3.06 -0.05
C ASP A 220 4.90 2.04 0.82
N HIS A 221 5.23 0.90 0.21
CA HIS A 221 5.91 -0.20 0.91
C HIS A 221 7.27 0.20 1.48
N GLY A 222 7.99 1.11 0.81
CA GLY A 222 9.25 1.65 1.33
C GLY A 222 9.04 2.42 2.63
N ARG A 223 8.00 3.26 2.68
CA ARG A 223 7.64 3.99 3.91
C ARG A 223 7.16 3.06 5.02
N VAL A 224 6.41 2.02 4.70
CA VAL A 224 5.99 0.98 5.68
C VAL A 224 7.20 0.33 6.32
N VAL A 225 8.15 -0.14 5.51
CA VAL A 225 9.39 -0.76 6.01
C VAL A 225 10.18 0.23 6.88
N ALA A 226 10.38 1.46 6.43
CA ALA A 226 11.10 2.48 7.19
C ALA A 226 10.48 2.78 8.56
N ILE A 227 9.15 2.77 8.67
CA ILE A 227 8.46 2.96 9.96
C ILE A 227 8.72 1.77 10.89
N LEU A 228 8.62 0.54 10.38
CA LEU A 228 8.88 -0.67 11.15
C LEU A 228 10.34 -0.78 11.60
N GLU A 229 11.28 -0.46 10.71
CA GLU A 229 12.72 -0.45 10.98
C GLU A 229 13.11 0.61 12.01
N ARG A 230 12.57 1.83 11.88
CA ARG A 230 12.80 2.90 12.85
C ARG A 230 12.31 2.49 14.24
N HIS A 231 11.08 1.99 14.34
CA HIS A 231 10.51 1.57 15.62
C HIS A 231 11.27 0.36 16.19
N ALA A 232 11.64 -0.62 15.36
CA ALA A 232 12.49 -1.72 15.78
C ALA A 232 13.85 -1.22 16.31
N THR A 233 14.46 -0.26 15.62
CA THR A 233 15.79 0.26 15.98
C THR A 233 15.76 1.02 17.31
N LEU A 234 14.83 1.96 17.47
CA LEU A 234 14.84 2.90 18.59
C LEU A 234 14.11 2.36 19.83
N GLU A 235 13.05 1.58 19.65
CA GLU A 235 12.08 1.31 20.71
C GLU A 235 12.00 -0.17 21.11
N TYR A 236 12.55 -1.10 20.32
CA TYR A 236 12.42 -2.52 20.62
C TYR A 236 13.30 -2.94 21.82
N PRO A 237 12.76 -3.69 22.81
CA PRO A 237 13.44 -3.93 24.09
C PRO A 237 14.82 -4.59 24.01
N GLU A 238 15.08 -5.40 22.99
CA GLU A 238 16.36 -6.07 22.77
C GLU A 238 17.41 -5.17 22.11
N ASN A 239 17.02 -3.98 21.68
CA ASN A 239 17.83 -3.04 20.89
C ASN A 239 18.25 -1.81 21.71
N LYS A 240 18.29 -1.96 23.03
CA LYS A 240 18.77 -0.91 23.94
C LYS A 240 20.20 -0.51 23.55
N GLY A 241 20.40 0.76 23.21
CA GLY A 241 21.69 1.34 22.80
C GLY A 241 21.77 1.86 21.36
N PHE A 242 20.67 1.80 20.59
CA PHE A 242 20.56 2.49 19.31
C PHE A 242 19.95 3.89 19.51
N ASP A 243 20.76 4.93 19.32
CA ASP A 243 20.30 6.32 19.43
C ASP A 243 19.85 6.92 18.09
N VAL A 244 20.18 6.25 16.98
CA VAL A 244 19.95 6.73 15.61
C VAL A 244 19.52 5.59 14.70
N TYR A 245 18.50 5.85 13.88
CA TYR A 245 18.14 5.05 12.72
C TYR A 245 18.52 5.79 11.44
N SER A 246 19.23 5.12 10.54
CA SER A 246 19.58 5.61 9.19
C SER A 246 19.81 4.42 8.25
N ASP A 247 20.02 4.67 6.95
CA ASP A 247 20.33 3.61 5.97
C ASP A 247 21.57 2.77 6.29
N GLU A 248 22.43 3.25 7.21
CA GLU A 248 23.69 2.58 7.57
C GLU A 248 23.70 2.01 8.99
N PHE A 249 22.77 2.45 9.85
CA PHE A 249 22.76 2.14 11.28
C PHE A 249 21.33 1.82 11.74
N GLY A 250 21.20 0.68 12.43
CA GLY A 250 19.92 0.21 12.93
C GLY A 250 19.57 -1.20 12.50
N PHE A 251 18.28 -1.49 12.63
CA PHE A 251 17.63 -2.69 12.15
C PHE A 251 17.11 -2.47 10.75
N HIS A 252 17.49 -3.35 9.83
CA HIS A 252 17.00 -3.35 8.46
C HIS A 252 16.42 -4.70 8.08
N PHE A 253 15.27 -4.70 7.40
CA PHE A 253 14.72 -5.93 6.82
C PHE A 253 15.43 -6.23 5.50
N GLU A 254 16.09 -7.38 5.45
CA GLU A 254 16.61 -7.92 4.18
C GLU A 254 15.49 -8.66 3.43
N ALA A 255 14.64 -9.36 4.17
CA ALA A 255 13.46 -10.03 3.64
C ALA A 255 12.36 -10.13 4.70
N ILE A 256 11.11 -9.90 4.31
CA ILE A 256 9.94 -10.10 5.17
C ILE A 256 9.24 -11.40 4.74
N GLU A 257 9.13 -12.36 5.65
CA GLU A 257 8.40 -13.61 5.41
C GLU A 257 6.91 -13.44 5.70
N ASN A 258 6.56 -12.70 6.75
CA ASN A 258 5.18 -12.46 7.15
C ASN A 258 5.04 -11.15 7.92
N ILE A 259 3.92 -10.46 7.73
CA ILE A 259 3.50 -9.31 8.52
C ILE A 259 2.02 -9.44 8.88
N GLN A 260 1.71 -9.24 10.16
CA GLN A 260 0.36 -9.18 10.69
C GLN A 260 0.16 -7.81 11.34
N ILE A 261 -0.94 -7.15 11.00
CA ILE A 261 -1.32 -5.84 11.54
C ILE A 261 -2.78 -5.93 11.96
N ASP A 262 -3.04 -5.68 13.23
CA ASP A 262 -4.35 -5.66 13.84
C ASP A 262 -4.65 -4.24 14.37
N TRP A 263 -5.85 -3.71 14.09
CA TRP A 263 -6.24 -2.34 14.44
C TRP A 263 -7.26 -2.36 15.59
N ALA A 264 -6.89 -1.80 16.74
CA ALA A 264 -7.71 -1.73 17.96
C ALA A 264 -8.22 -0.30 18.25
#